data_AF-R7UCE3-F1
#
_entry.id   AF-R7UCE3-F1
#
_cell.length_a   1.000
_cell.length_b   1.000
_cell.length_c   1.000
_cell.angle_alpha   90.00
_cell.angle_beta   90.00
_cell.angle_gamma   90.00
#
_symmetry.space_group_name_H-M   'P 1'
#
loop_
_entity.id
_entity.type
_entity.pdbx_description
1 polymer ?
#
loop_
_entity_poly.entity_id
_entity_poly.type
_entity_poly.pdbx_seq_one_letter_code
_entity_poly.pdbx_strand_id
1 'polypeptide(L)'
;MASQEDRGAAAATAAVFSEKANFFCCDRTLRAIMFEQRALRTYHVIKNFLILLIVISGIHLLNHRNVLQEGPPLKPYEINRSRPKLVLSRNCEVPKLRKHLPSCSTTLFRQYFRAQKAFPECGRWIDGNLGFGYTESYSLDFCQWEAFNFADCLAEDRVKRVFMAGDSNGFQLFLSMLNLTIAAGANCDLIRSEGEGSRLPNGTYLAQLMNNTAYEKAFTIENRRCKLCRAQEYECQMQTLTGPRTINFEFMGYYFFKDPSLQVLPKDALKYGVRSFKTAQEFMFQVYLPQKGYPDVIFMPIPFNHEKWNKKPEIFVNLRELSQMIRRKKPPQTRIFWIPTAGEVESKRSALAIGYKNKTFDGLLAAPYIYTLNKLAFSALESSLTNPYSNVYGFINVANMSMQKEEWNLDGIHYNYQWYAHVVKQLWSMMCSRDNFFL
;
A
#
# COMPACT_ATOMS: atom_id res chain seq x y z
N MET A 1 -15.75 -77.60 -2.72
CA MET A 1 -16.95 -76.78 -2.97
C MET A 1 -17.37 -76.22 -1.62
N ALA A 2 -16.84 -75.06 -1.22
CA ALA A 2 -17.46 -73.71 -1.38
C ALA A 2 -18.75 -73.60 -0.53
N SER A 3 -18.98 -72.62 0.36
CA SER A 3 -18.40 -71.29 0.65
C SER A 3 -18.79 -70.91 2.11
N GLN A 4 -18.00 -70.18 2.93
CA GLN A 4 -17.76 -68.71 2.92
C GLN A 4 -19.06 -67.89 2.81
N GLU A 5 -19.38 -66.87 3.62
CA GLU A 5 -18.60 -65.96 4.46
C GLU A 5 -19.55 -65.14 5.39
N ASP A 6 -18.99 -64.41 6.35
CA ASP A 6 -19.60 -63.36 7.20
C ASP A 6 -20.45 -63.73 8.44
N ARG A 7 -19.76 -63.86 9.58
CA ARG A 7 -20.05 -63.16 10.86
C ARG A 7 -19.04 -63.55 11.95
N GLY A 8 -18.07 -62.66 12.18
CA GLY A 8 -17.09 -62.70 13.27
C GLY A 8 -15.91 -61.79 12.85
N ALA A 9 -15.41 -60.84 13.63
CA ALA A 9 -15.31 -60.78 15.07
C ALA A 9 -15.28 -59.31 15.53
N ALA A 10 -16.20 -58.96 16.42
CA ALA A 10 -16.03 -57.86 17.36
C ALA A 10 -15.49 -58.47 18.65
N ALA A 11 -14.17 -58.49 18.83
CA ALA A 11 -13.45 -58.62 20.12
C ALA A 11 -12.00 -59.05 19.88
N ALA A 12 -11.13 -58.14 19.43
CA ALA A 12 -9.67 -58.26 19.63
C ALA A 12 -8.93 -57.04 19.05
N THR A 13 -9.04 -55.86 19.68
CA THR A 13 -8.02 -54.80 19.49
C THR A 13 -8.02 -53.75 20.62
N ALA A 14 -8.36 -54.16 21.84
CA ALA A 14 -8.33 -53.29 23.03
C ALA A 14 -7.01 -53.36 23.83
N ALA A 15 -5.91 -53.84 23.23
CA ALA A 15 -4.65 -54.08 23.94
C ALA A 15 -3.38 -53.55 23.23
N VAL A 16 -3.48 -52.45 22.47
CA VAL A 16 -2.30 -51.78 21.86
C VAL A 16 -2.25 -50.26 22.18
N PHE A 17 -3.16 -49.74 23.01
CA PHE A 17 -3.25 -48.29 23.30
C PHE A 17 -2.77 -47.87 24.69
N SER A 18 -1.95 -48.67 25.38
CA SER A 18 -1.47 -48.35 26.73
C SER A 18 0.01 -47.97 26.85
N GLU A 19 0.83 -48.07 25.79
CA GLU A 19 2.27 -47.76 25.88
C GLU A 19 2.71 -46.45 25.21
N LYS A 20 1.81 -45.72 24.53
CA LYS A 20 2.13 -44.43 23.90
C LYS A 20 1.81 -43.19 24.74
N ALA A 21 1.35 -43.36 25.98
CA ALA A 21 1.01 -42.23 26.86
C ALA A 21 2.19 -41.71 27.72
N ASN A 22 3.29 -42.45 27.84
CA ASN A 22 4.43 -42.05 28.68
C ASN A 22 5.57 -41.33 27.94
N PHE A 23 5.45 -41.09 26.63
CA PHE A 23 6.47 -40.35 25.85
C PHE A 23 6.16 -38.85 25.69
N PHE A 24 4.98 -38.38 26.11
CA PHE A 24 4.56 -36.99 25.90
C PHE A 24 4.84 -36.03 27.06
N CYS A 25 5.27 -36.52 28.22
CA CYS A 25 5.59 -35.66 29.37
C CYS A 25 7.04 -35.10 29.37
N CYS A 26 7.97 -35.64 28.58
CA CYS A 26 9.35 -35.16 28.52
C CYS A 26 9.63 -34.09 27.44
N ASP A 27 8.75 -33.89 26.45
CA ASP A 27 9.00 -32.93 25.35
C ASP A 27 8.63 -31.48 25.74
N ARG A 28 7.65 -31.27 26.64
CA ARG A 28 7.27 -29.91 27.06
C ARG A 28 8.35 -29.21 27.90
N THR A 29 9.05 -29.93 28.76
CA THR A 29 10.11 -29.37 29.62
C THR A 29 11.36 -29.02 28.82
N LEU A 30 11.73 -29.85 27.84
CA LEU A 30 12.86 -29.58 26.94
C LEU A 30 12.59 -28.40 25.99
N ARG A 31 11.36 -28.25 25.48
CA ARG A 31 10.97 -27.06 24.70
C ARG A 31 10.94 -25.79 25.53
N ALA A 32 10.49 -25.84 26.78
CA ALA A 32 10.52 -24.69 27.69
C ALA A 32 11.97 -24.24 27.97
N ILE A 33 12.87 -25.17 28.27
CA ILE A 33 14.30 -24.87 28.52
C ILE A 33 14.98 -24.32 27.26
N MET A 34 14.69 -24.88 26.07
CA MET A 34 15.22 -24.34 24.81
C MET A 34 14.68 -22.95 24.48
N PHE A 35 13.41 -22.66 24.82
CA PHE A 35 12.81 -21.35 24.59
C PHE A 35 13.40 -20.29 25.53
N GLU A 36 13.65 -20.66 26.79
CA GLU A 36 14.25 -19.78 27.81
C GLU A 36 15.74 -19.50 27.49
N GLN A 37 16.49 -20.50 27.02
CA GLN A 37 17.86 -20.30 26.54
C GLN A 37 17.93 -19.44 25.27
N ARG A 38 16.94 -19.54 24.37
CA ARG A 38 16.86 -18.66 23.19
C ARG A 38 16.53 -17.22 23.59
N ALA A 39 15.59 -17.03 24.51
CA ALA A 39 15.23 -15.72 25.04
C ALA A 39 16.40 -15.03 25.75
N LEU A 40 17.19 -15.77 26.54
CA LEU A 40 18.40 -15.26 27.21
C LEU A 40 19.50 -14.86 26.21
N ARG A 41 19.71 -15.64 25.13
CA ARG A 41 20.66 -15.25 24.07
C ARG A 41 20.20 -14.01 23.33
N THR A 42 18.92 -13.90 23.01
CA THR A 42 18.36 -12.70 22.35
C THR A 42 18.43 -11.47 23.26
N TYR A 43 18.19 -11.64 24.57
CA TYR A 43 18.33 -10.56 25.55
C TYR A 43 19.77 -10.03 25.66
N HIS A 44 20.77 -10.92 25.67
CA HIS A 44 22.18 -10.50 25.68
C HIS A 44 22.60 -9.79 24.40
N VAL A 45 22.12 -10.23 23.24
CA VAL A 45 22.39 -9.56 21.95
C VAL A 45 21.76 -8.17 21.91
N ILE A 46 20.51 -8.03 22.35
CA ILE A 46 19.82 -6.73 22.42
C ILE A 46 20.51 -5.80 23.41
N LYS A 47 20.88 -6.28 24.61
CA LYS A 47 21.57 -5.48 25.63
C LYS A 47 22.92 -4.97 25.14
N ASN A 48 23.72 -5.81 24.46
CA ASN A 48 25.01 -5.40 23.90
C ASN A 48 24.84 -4.40 22.74
N PHE A 49 23.81 -4.57 21.91
CA PHE A 49 23.51 -3.62 20.83
C PHE A 49 23.05 -2.26 21.36
N LEU A 50 22.27 -2.24 22.44
CA LEU A 50 21.83 -1.00 23.09
C LEU A 50 23.00 -0.23 23.73
N ILE A 51 23.93 -0.95 24.39
CA ILE A 51 25.15 -0.36 24.95
C ILE A 51 26.02 0.24 23.83
N LEU A 52 26.17 -0.47 22.71
CA LEU A 52 26.93 0.03 21.57
C LEU A 52 26.31 1.31 20.97
N LEU A 53 24.97 1.37 20.87
CA LEU A 53 24.27 2.57 20.40
C LEU A 53 24.44 3.77 21.35
N ILE A 54 24.42 3.54 22.67
CA ILE A 54 24.65 4.58 23.67
C ILE A 54 26.09 5.12 23.57
N VAL A 55 27.08 4.22 23.42
CA VAL A 55 28.50 4.60 23.27
C VAL A 55 28.73 5.39 21.98
N ILE A 56 28.18 4.95 20.84
CA ILE A 56 28.29 5.65 19.57
C ILE A 56 27.63 7.04 19.64
N SER A 57 26.46 7.14 20.28
CA SER A 57 25.75 8.41 20.47
C SER A 57 26.53 9.37 21.39
N GLY A 58 27.15 8.86 22.44
CA GLY A 58 28.01 9.64 23.34
C GLY A 58 29.27 10.17 22.65
N ILE A 59 29.92 9.36 21.81
CA ILE A 59 31.09 9.77 21.02
C ILE A 59 30.71 10.84 19.99
N HIS A 60 29.54 10.73 19.35
CA HIS A 60 29.07 11.75 18.40
C HIS A 60 28.74 13.09 19.08
N LEU A 61 28.18 13.07 20.29
CA LEU A 61 27.90 14.27 21.08
C LEU A 61 29.19 14.95 21.59
N LEU A 62 30.22 14.18 21.91
CA LEU A 62 31.52 14.72 22.34
C LEU A 62 32.30 15.33 21.17
N ASN A 63 32.22 14.76 19.96
CA ASN A 63 32.86 15.33 18.78
C ASN A 63 32.19 16.61 18.25
N HIS A 64 30.90 16.84 18.55
CA HIS A 64 30.21 18.06 18.14
C HIS A 64 30.49 19.28 19.04
N ARG A 65 31.13 19.09 20.19
CA ARG A 65 31.36 20.18 21.17
C ARG A 65 32.62 21.03 20.89
N ASN A 66 33.49 20.62 19.96
CA ASN A 66 34.77 21.29 19.69
C ASN A 66 34.81 22.12 18.39
N VAL A 67 33.67 22.34 17.72
CA VAL A 67 33.62 23.14 16.48
C VAL A 67 32.47 24.16 16.54
N LEU A 68 32.57 25.12 17.46
CA LEU A 68 31.84 26.39 17.37
C LEU A 68 32.71 27.50 17.96
N GLN A 69 33.61 28.05 17.14
CA GLN A 69 34.20 29.36 17.36
C GLN A 69 33.32 30.44 16.70
N GLU A 70 33.35 31.58 17.37
CA GLU A 70 32.45 32.72 17.30
C GLU A 70 32.39 33.40 15.93
N GLY A 71 31.16 33.59 15.44
CA GLY A 71 30.83 34.55 14.39
C GLY A 71 29.79 35.54 14.93
N PRO A 72 29.79 36.81 14.47
CA PRO A 72 28.94 37.85 15.03
C PRO A 72 27.45 37.55 14.82
N PRO A 73 26.57 37.98 15.74
CA PRO A 73 25.15 37.68 15.69
C PRO A 73 24.52 38.37 14.47
N LEU A 74 24.09 37.57 13.50
CA LEU A 74 23.23 38.04 12.43
C LEU A 74 21.90 38.48 13.03
N LYS A 75 21.55 39.75 12.82
CA LYS A 75 20.23 40.30 13.17
C LYS A 75 19.13 39.39 12.60
N PRO A 76 18.12 38.99 13.39
CA PRO A 76 17.04 38.17 12.89
C PRO A 76 16.29 38.95 11.81
N TYR A 77 16.37 38.46 10.59
CA TYR A 77 15.50 38.90 9.52
C TYR A 77 14.09 38.43 9.89
N GLU A 78 13.23 39.36 10.31
CA GLU A 78 11.80 39.12 10.46
C GLU A 78 11.22 38.86 9.06
N ILE A 79 11.36 37.62 8.60
CA ILE A 79 10.56 37.10 7.50
C ILE A 79 9.14 37.06 8.04
N ASN A 80 8.31 37.99 7.58
CA ASN A 80 6.87 37.98 7.77
C ASN A 80 6.31 36.68 7.15
N ARG A 81 6.31 35.61 7.95
CA ARG A 81 5.81 34.26 7.62
C ARG A 81 4.30 34.26 7.72
N SER A 82 3.62 35.12 6.97
CA SER A 82 2.26 34.80 6.54
C SER A 82 2.37 33.60 5.60
N ARG A 83 2.50 32.40 6.18
CA ARG A 83 2.34 31.14 5.45
C ARG A 83 1.04 31.30 4.67
N PRO A 84 1.02 31.15 3.34
CA PRO A 84 -0.24 31.05 2.65
C PRO A 84 -0.98 29.88 3.29
N LYS A 85 -1.99 30.20 4.12
CA LYS A 85 -2.93 29.20 4.59
C LYS A 85 -3.51 28.63 3.32
N LEU A 86 -3.19 27.37 3.05
CA LEU A 86 -3.95 26.56 2.11
C LEU A 86 -5.41 26.76 2.51
N VAL A 87 -6.14 27.56 1.73
CA VAL A 87 -7.58 27.62 1.85
C VAL A 87 -8.03 26.29 1.29
N LEU A 88 -8.07 25.30 2.18
CA LEU A 88 -8.68 24.00 2.01
C LEU A 88 -10.18 24.22 1.78
N SER A 89 -10.51 24.70 0.58
CA SER A 89 -11.84 24.73 -0.02
C SER A 89 -12.93 25.51 0.73
N ARG A 90 -13.92 25.94 -0.08
CA ARG A 90 -15.33 26.18 0.24
C ARG A 90 -15.76 25.61 1.60
N ASN A 91 -16.57 26.35 2.37
CA ASN A 91 -17.20 25.90 3.62
C ASN A 91 -17.69 24.44 3.51
N CYS A 92 -16.83 23.48 3.86
CA CYS A 92 -17.18 22.07 3.83
C CYS A 92 -17.97 21.79 5.10
N GLU A 93 -19.29 21.83 4.99
CA GLU A 93 -20.18 21.54 6.11
C GLU A 93 -20.41 20.03 6.20
N VAL A 94 -19.47 19.31 6.83
CA VAL A 94 -19.68 17.89 7.15
C VAL A 94 -20.79 17.80 8.22
N PRO A 95 -21.97 17.24 7.91
CA PRO A 95 -23.13 17.32 8.81
C PRO A 95 -22.85 16.73 10.19
N LYS A 96 -23.37 17.37 11.25
CA LYS A 96 -23.28 16.84 12.62
C LYS A 96 -24.09 15.54 12.78
N LEU A 97 -25.26 15.47 12.14
CA LEU A 97 -26.11 14.29 12.13
C LEU A 97 -25.84 13.46 10.86
N ARG A 98 -25.13 12.34 11.01
CA ARG A 98 -24.67 11.52 9.87
C ARG A 98 -25.52 10.30 9.55
N LYS A 99 -26.45 9.91 10.45
CA LYS A 99 -27.31 8.72 10.29
C LYS A 99 -28.15 8.71 9.00
N HIS A 100 -28.34 9.87 8.36
CA HIS A 100 -29.11 10.03 7.13
C HIS A 100 -28.25 10.02 5.85
N LEU A 101 -26.92 10.00 5.97
CA LEU A 101 -26.04 9.91 4.81
C LEU A 101 -26.05 8.48 4.27
N PRO A 102 -26.07 8.31 2.94
CA PRO A 102 -25.94 6.98 2.34
C PRO A 102 -24.56 6.38 2.64
N SER A 103 -24.46 5.06 2.56
CA SER A 103 -23.24 4.29 2.73
C SER A 103 -22.24 4.67 1.63
N CYS A 104 -20.98 4.92 1.99
CA CYS A 104 -19.93 5.18 1.02
C CYS A 104 -19.70 3.92 0.17
N SER A 105 -19.96 4.01 -1.13
CA SER A 105 -19.81 2.90 -2.08
C SER A 105 -19.14 3.35 -3.37
N THR A 106 -18.69 2.40 -4.19
CA THR A 106 -18.11 2.73 -5.50
C THR A 106 -19.11 3.39 -6.45
N THR A 107 -20.40 3.04 -6.36
CA THR A 107 -21.48 3.65 -7.14
C THR A 107 -21.72 5.09 -6.72
N LEU A 108 -21.80 5.36 -5.41
CA LEU A 108 -21.99 6.70 -4.88
C LEU A 108 -20.81 7.62 -5.23
N PHE A 109 -19.57 7.12 -5.14
CA PHE A 109 -18.39 7.85 -5.59
C PHE A 109 -18.44 8.17 -7.08
N ARG A 110 -18.92 7.24 -7.92
CA ARG A 110 -19.13 7.50 -9.35
C ARG A 110 -20.18 8.58 -9.62
N GLN A 111 -21.27 8.60 -8.85
CA GLN A 111 -22.27 9.67 -8.92
C GLN A 111 -21.65 11.02 -8.52
N TYR A 112 -20.86 11.04 -7.45
CA TYR A 112 -20.11 12.23 -7.03
C TYR A 112 -19.18 12.73 -8.16
N PHE A 113 -18.38 11.84 -8.77
CA PHE A 113 -17.48 12.20 -9.87
C PHE A 113 -18.22 12.81 -11.07
N ARG A 114 -19.43 12.30 -11.39
CA ARG A 114 -20.26 12.86 -12.47
C ARG A 114 -20.77 14.26 -12.14
N ALA A 115 -21.23 14.46 -10.92
CA ALA A 115 -21.82 15.72 -10.48
C ALA A 115 -20.76 16.80 -10.25
N GLN A 116 -19.69 16.47 -9.53
CA GLN A 116 -18.71 17.44 -9.04
C GLN A 116 -17.49 17.59 -9.94
N LYS A 117 -17.26 16.66 -10.88
CA LYS A 117 -16.12 16.69 -11.81
C LYS A 117 -14.77 16.83 -11.10
N ALA A 118 -14.65 16.23 -9.92
CA ALA A 118 -13.45 16.26 -9.08
C ALA A 118 -13.43 15.05 -8.14
N PHE A 119 -12.28 14.76 -7.54
CA PHE A 119 -12.23 13.84 -6.39
C PHE A 119 -12.96 14.44 -5.18
N PRO A 120 -13.53 13.61 -4.27
CA PRO A 120 -14.01 14.07 -2.98
C PRO A 120 -12.95 14.83 -2.18
N GLU A 121 -13.28 16.06 -1.79
CA GLU A 121 -12.37 16.95 -1.04
C GLU A 121 -12.94 17.37 0.32
N CYS A 122 -14.26 17.37 0.46
CA CYS A 122 -14.92 17.77 1.69
C CYS A 122 -14.97 16.59 2.67
N GLY A 123 -14.09 16.65 3.66
CA GLY A 123 -14.13 15.75 4.79
C GLY A 123 -13.37 16.32 5.99
N ARG A 124 -13.64 15.74 7.16
CA ARG A 124 -12.97 16.11 8.40
C ARG A 124 -12.76 14.90 9.28
N TRP A 125 -11.70 14.93 10.08
CA TRP A 125 -11.58 14.02 11.21
C TRP A 125 -12.66 14.36 12.23
N ILE A 126 -13.38 13.34 12.68
CA ILE A 126 -14.33 13.44 13.78
C ILE A 126 -13.92 12.46 14.87
N ASP A 127 -14.04 12.90 16.12
CA ASP A 127 -14.03 12.01 17.26
C ASP A 127 -15.21 11.07 17.13
N GLY A 128 -14.96 9.78 17.11
CA GLY A 128 -16.01 8.83 16.82
C GLY A 128 -15.62 7.42 17.19
N ASN A 129 -16.29 6.88 18.20
CA ASN A 129 -16.46 5.45 18.41
C ASN A 129 -17.36 4.79 17.33
N LEU A 130 -17.65 5.50 16.24
CA LEU A 130 -18.52 5.07 15.17
C LEU A 130 -17.69 4.32 14.12
N GLY A 131 -17.66 2.98 14.26
CA GLY A 131 -17.59 2.09 13.11
C GLY A 131 -16.38 1.17 12.99
N PHE A 132 -15.23 1.46 13.61
CA PHE A 132 -14.00 0.69 13.29
C PHE A 132 -12.99 0.50 14.45
N GLY A 133 -13.40 0.75 15.70
CA GLY A 133 -12.55 0.57 16.88
C GLY A 133 -11.41 1.59 17.04
N TYR A 134 -11.43 2.68 16.26
CA TYR A 134 -10.56 3.84 16.49
C TYR A 134 -11.31 4.92 17.26
N THR A 135 -10.56 5.76 17.96
CA THR A 135 -11.09 6.96 18.62
C THR A 135 -11.48 8.05 17.62
N GLU A 136 -10.94 8.02 16.39
CA GLU A 136 -11.14 9.04 15.37
C GLU A 136 -11.43 8.41 14.00
N SER A 137 -12.18 9.11 13.13
CA SER A 137 -12.43 8.68 11.75
C SER A 137 -12.51 9.86 10.77
N TYR A 138 -11.97 9.70 9.56
CA TYR A 138 -12.11 10.72 8.52
C TYR A 138 -13.45 10.59 7.80
N SER A 139 -14.23 11.66 7.81
CA SER A 139 -15.64 11.64 7.50
C SER A 139 -15.96 12.56 6.34
N LEU A 140 -16.68 12.06 5.34
CA LEU A 140 -17.12 12.83 4.17
C LEU A 140 -18.48 13.49 4.43
N ASP A 141 -18.76 14.56 3.68
CA ASP A 141 -20.00 15.32 3.72
C ASP A 141 -21.17 14.64 2.99
N PHE A 142 -20.91 13.77 2.00
CA PHE A 142 -21.94 13.13 1.18
C PHE A 142 -22.20 11.64 1.50
N CYS A 143 -21.39 11.00 2.35
CA CYS A 143 -21.58 9.59 2.70
C CYS A 143 -21.02 9.22 4.08
N GLN A 144 -21.44 8.05 4.58
CA GLN A 144 -20.92 7.45 5.81
C GLN A 144 -20.22 6.12 5.54
N TRP A 145 -19.08 5.89 6.20
CA TRP A 145 -18.37 4.62 6.12
C TRP A 145 -19.08 3.57 6.95
N GLU A 146 -19.31 2.39 6.38
CA GLU A 146 -19.95 1.28 7.07
C GLU A 146 -18.95 0.22 7.50
N ALA A 147 -19.21 -0.35 8.68
CA ALA A 147 -18.50 -1.54 9.13
C ALA A 147 -18.72 -2.69 8.13
N PHE A 148 -17.68 -3.48 7.90
CA PHE A 148 -17.71 -4.60 6.97
C PHE A 148 -16.98 -5.79 7.58
N ASN A 149 -17.42 -6.99 7.23
CA ASN A 149 -16.63 -8.20 7.45
C ASN A 149 -15.71 -8.39 6.23
N PHE A 150 -14.40 -8.28 6.46
CA PHE A 150 -13.41 -8.37 5.40
C PHE A 150 -13.40 -9.74 4.72
N ALA A 151 -13.49 -10.83 5.49
CA ALA A 151 -13.48 -12.19 4.97
C ALA A 151 -14.71 -12.46 4.09
N ASP A 152 -15.89 -12.02 4.54
CA ASP A 152 -17.15 -12.22 3.82
C ASP A 152 -17.18 -11.39 2.54
N CYS A 153 -16.75 -10.13 2.61
CA CYS A 153 -16.63 -9.26 1.44
C CYS A 153 -15.77 -9.87 0.34
N LEU A 154 -14.58 -10.35 0.67
CA LEU A 154 -13.70 -11.03 -0.31
C LEU A 154 -14.34 -12.31 -0.83
N ALA A 155 -15.06 -13.04 0.02
CA ALA A 155 -15.71 -14.27 -0.35
C ALA A 155 -16.80 -14.06 -1.40
N GLU A 156 -17.66 -13.08 -1.15
CA GLU A 156 -18.81 -12.68 -1.97
C GLU A 156 -18.38 -12.06 -3.30
N ASP A 157 -17.40 -11.14 -3.25
CA ASP A 157 -16.81 -10.52 -4.44
C ASP A 157 -15.89 -11.47 -5.23
N ARG A 158 -15.68 -12.69 -4.72
CA ARG A 158 -14.81 -13.72 -5.30
C ARG A 158 -13.37 -13.21 -5.54
N VAL A 159 -12.89 -12.34 -4.65
CA VAL A 159 -11.51 -11.82 -4.73
C VAL A 159 -10.55 -12.91 -4.29
N LYS A 160 -9.62 -13.26 -5.18
CA LYS A 160 -8.55 -14.23 -4.94
C LYS A 160 -7.17 -13.60 -5.08
N ARG A 161 -7.06 -12.52 -5.86
CA ARG A 161 -5.79 -11.86 -6.15
C ARG A 161 -5.94 -10.35 -6.08
N VAL A 162 -5.13 -9.74 -5.22
CA VAL A 162 -5.01 -8.29 -5.06
C VAL A 162 -3.60 -7.88 -5.45
N PHE A 163 -3.50 -6.90 -6.33
CA PHE A 163 -2.22 -6.32 -6.76
C PHE A 163 -2.18 -4.85 -6.40
N MET A 164 -1.08 -4.37 -5.86
CA MET A 164 -0.84 -2.96 -5.62
C MET A 164 0.42 -2.53 -6.35
N ALA A 165 0.35 -1.43 -7.07
CA ALA A 165 1.51 -0.85 -7.70
C ALA A 165 1.66 0.61 -7.27
N GLY A 166 2.84 0.97 -6.78
CA GLY A 166 3.11 2.32 -6.31
C GLY A 166 4.50 2.52 -5.72
N ASP A 167 4.70 3.68 -5.13
CA ASP A 167 5.97 4.11 -4.54
C ASP A 167 6.10 3.64 -3.07
N SER A 168 6.94 4.31 -2.27
CA SER A 168 7.09 3.97 -0.85
C SER A 168 5.81 4.21 -0.04
N ASN A 169 4.96 5.18 -0.42
CA ASN A 169 3.64 5.34 0.20
C ASN A 169 2.70 4.22 -0.23
N GLY A 170 2.78 3.81 -1.50
CA GLY A 170 2.07 2.63 -1.98
C GLY A 170 2.48 1.36 -1.22
N PHE A 171 3.77 1.17 -0.96
CA PHE A 171 4.23 0.04 -0.17
C PHE A 171 3.69 0.04 1.27
N GLN A 172 3.61 1.21 1.92
CA GLN A 172 3.02 1.32 3.26
C GLN A 172 1.50 1.03 3.27
N LEU A 173 0.78 1.44 2.21
CA LEU A 173 -0.62 1.04 2.02
C LEU A 173 -0.75 -0.47 1.83
N PHE A 174 0.13 -1.09 1.06
CA PHE A 174 0.17 -2.54 0.87
C PHE A 174 0.40 -3.29 2.18
N LEU A 175 1.38 -2.88 2.99
CA LEU A 175 1.61 -3.47 4.31
C LEU A 175 0.41 -3.30 5.24
N SER A 176 -0.25 -2.14 5.19
CA SER A 176 -1.46 -1.90 5.99
C SER A 176 -2.64 -2.75 5.53
N MET A 177 -2.70 -3.10 4.25
CA MET A 177 -3.65 -4.07 3.71
C MET A 177 -3.39 -5.48 4.23
N LEU A 178 -2.14 -5.94 4.23
CA LEU A 178 -1.77 -7.21 4.84
C LEU A 178 -2.10 -7.25 6.34
N ASN A 179 -1.79 -6.18 7.07
CA ASN A 179 -2.10 -6.07 8.49
C ASN A 179 -3.61 -6.12 8.77
N LEU A 180 -4.44 -5.50 7.91
CA LEU A 180 -5.89 -5.62 8.01
C LEU A 180 -6.34 -7.07 7.78
N THR A 181 -5.77 -7.77 6.80
CA THR A 181 -6.06 -9.18 6.52
C THR A 181 -5.70 -10.07 7.73
N ILE A 182 -4.52 -9.88 8.32
CA ILE A 182 -4.07 -10.61 9.52
C ILE A 182 -4.99 -10.29 10.71
N ALA A 183 -5.34 -9.01 10.91
CA ALA A 183 -6.27 -8.60 11.96
C ALA A 183 -7.68 -9.19 11.77
N ALA A 184 -8.07 -9.55 10.54
CA ALA A 184 -9.30 -10.28 10.23
C ALA A 184 -9.18 -11.80 10.45
N GLY A 185 -8.08 -12.28 11.03
CA GLY A 185 -7.87 -13.69 11.38
C GLY A 185 -7.19 -14.54 10.31
N ALA A 186 -6.59 -13.94 9.28
CA ALA A 186 -5.83 -14.66 8.27
C ALA A 186 -4.40 -14.99 8.74
N ASN A 187 -3.86 -16.13 8.30
CA ASN A 187 -2.43 -16.41 8.34
C ASN A 187 -1.82 -16.03 6.99
N CYS A 188 -0.80 -15.17 6.97
CA CYS A 188 -0.18 -14.67 5.75
C CYS A 188 1.31 -15.02 5.69
N ASP A 189 1.69 -15.74 4.64
CA ASP A 189 3.06 -16.17 4.39
C ASP A 189 3.67 -15.40 3.21
N LEU A 190 4.90 -14.90 3.39
CA LEU A 190 5.67 -14.30 2.29
C LEU A 190 6.15 -15.42 1.35
N ILE A 191 5.62 -15.46 0.14
CA ILE A 191 5.94 -16.52 -0.84
C ILE A 191 7.15 -16.13 -1.68
N ARG A 192 7.23 -14.85 -2.09
CA ARG A 192 8.33 -14.34 -2.92
C ARG A 192 8.66 -12.91 -2.56
N SER A 193 9.93 -12.57 -2.64
CA SER A 193 10.42 -11.21 -2.46
C SER A 193 11.57 -10.94 -3.41
N GLU A 194 11.61 -9.72 -3.95
CA GLU A 194 12.75 -9.23 -4.73
C GLU A 194 14.05 -9.16 -3.90
N GLY A 195 13.93 -9.22 -2.57
CA GLY A 195 15.00 -9.24 -1.58
C GLY A 195 15.11 -7.92 -0.79
N GLU A 196 16.13 -7.84 0.06
CA GLU A 196 16.36 -6.69 0.96
C GLU A 196 16.59 -5.36 0.21
N GLY A 197 16.40 -4.24 0.93
CA GLY A 197 16.24 -2.89 0.39
C GLY A 197 17.33 -2.46 -0.59
N SER A 198 16.99 -2.43 -1.88
CA SER A 198 17.88 -2.06 -2.99
C SER A 198 17.23 -1.04 -3.91
N ARG A 199 18.04 -0.12 -4.43
CA ARG A 199 17.63 0.80 -5.50
C ARG A 199 17.73 0.17 -6.90
N LEU A 200 18.27 -1.02 -7.05
CA LEU A 200 18.30 -1.71 -8.35
C LEU A 200 17.22 -2.80 -8.36
N PRO A 201 16.33 -2.81 -9.35
CA PRO A 201 15.46 -3.95 -9.61
C PRO A 201 16.26 -5.26 -9.71
N ASN A 202 15.74 -6.37 -9.18
CA ASN A 202 16.36 -7.68 -9.33
C ASN A 202 15.84 -8.36 -10.61
N GLY A 203 16.65 -8.30 -11.68
CA GLY A 203 16.30 -8.89 -12.97
C GLY A 203 16.05 -10.39 -12.93
N THR A 204 16.85 -11.14 -12.17
CA THR A 204 16.68 -12.58 -11.99
C THR A 204 15.33 -12.90 -11.36
N TYR A 205 14.98 -12.20 -10.28
CA TYR A 205 13.67 -12.33 -9.64
C TYR A 205 12.52 -12.03 -10.62
N LEU A 206 12.61 -10.93 -11.37
CA LEU A 206 11.57 -10.52 -12.31
C LEU A 206 11.44 -11.51 -13.48
N ALA A 207 12.54 -12.08 -13.96
CA ALA A 207 12.52 -13.12 -14.99
C ALA A 207 11.91 -14.44 -14.49
N GLN A 208 12.17 -14.80 -13.22
CA GLN A 208 11.56 -15.95 -12.55
C GLN A 208 10.05 -15.77 -12.38
N LEU A 209 9.57 -14.55 -12.09
CA LEU A 209 8.14 -14.26 -12.04
C LEU A 209 7.43 -14.54 -13.37
N MET A 210 8.14 -14.37 -14.50
CA MET A 210 7.64 -14.66 -15.84
C MET A 210 7.78 -16.14 -16.24
N ASN A 211 8.46 -16.95 -15.43
CA ASN A 211 8.96 -18.28 -15.82
C ASN A 211 9.70 -18.25 -17.17
N ASN A 212 10.48 -17.19 -17.42
CA ASN A 212 11.21 -17.00 -18.67
C ASN A 212 12.56 -16.32 -18.40
N THR A 213 13.60 -17.14 -18.30
CA THR A 213 14.98 -16.70 -18.01
C THR A 213 15.62 -15.90 -19.15
N ALA A 214 15.05 -15.89 -20.36
CA ALA A 214 15.55 -15.05 -21.44
C ALA A 214 15.41 -13.55 -21.10
N TYR A 215 14.39 -13.20 -20.30
CA TYR A 215 14.23 -11.83 -19.81
C TYR A 215 15.39 -11.38 -18.92
N GLU A 216 15.99 -12.26 -18.13
CA GLU A 216 17.11 -11.92 -17.25
C GLU A 216 18.28 -11.32 -18.03
N LYS A 217 18.57 -11.87 -19.21
CA LYS A 217 19.64 -11.40 -20.10
C LYS A 217 19.24 -10.20 -20.96
N ALA A 218 17.93 -9.99 -21.13
CA ALA A 218 17.37 -8.93 -21.97
C ALA A 218 17.09 -7.64 -21.19
N PHE A 219 16.93 -7.73 -19.86
CA PHE A 219 16.62 -6.56 -19.04
C PHE A 219 17.77 -5.55 -19.04
N THR A 220 17.42 -4.30 -19.30
CA THR A 220 18.19 -3.13 -18.92
C THR A 220 17.60 -2.59 -17.63
N ILE A 221 18.43 -2.55 -16.57
CA ILE A 221 17.99 -2.19 -15.21
C ILE A 221 18.65 -0.89 -14.80
N GLU A 222 17.84 0.06 -14.33
CA GLU A 222 18.30 1.34 -13.82
C GLU A 222 17.90 1.53 -12.35
N ASN A 223 18.57 2.47 -11.66
CA ASN A 223 18.28 2.77 -10.27
C ASN A 223 16.87 3.35 -10.11
N ARG A 224 16.03 2.67 -9.32
CA ARG A 224 14.84 3.26 -8.72
C ARG A 224 15.23 4.28 -7.65
N ARG A 225 14.51 5.41 -7.60
CA ARG A 225 14.69 6.44 -6.56
C ARG A 225 14.11 6.05 -5.19
N CYS A 226 13.61 4.82 -5.07
CA CYS A 226 12.96 4.28 -3.88
C CYS A 226 13.60 2.94 -3.48
N LYS A 227 14.10 2.83 -2.25
CA LYS A 227 14.72 1.58 -1.74
C LYS A 227 13.70 0.51 -1.34
N LEU A 228 12.50 0.95 -0.93
CA LEU A 228 11.44 0.08 -0.40
C LEU A 228 10.47 -0.40 -1.49
N CYS A 229 10.56 0.14 -2.71
CA CYS A 229 9.67 -0.17 -3.82
C CYS A 229 10.05 -1.50 -4.48
N ARG A 230 10.10 -2.56 -3.68
CA ARG A 230 10.54 -3.91 -4.02
C ARG A 230 9.34 -4.81 -4.21
N ALA A 231 9.34 -5.65 -5.24
CA ALA A 231 8.24 -6.56 -5.46
C ALA A 231 8.15 -7.63 -4.36
N GLN A 232 6.93 -7.92 -3.91
CA GLN A 232 6.64 -8.94 -2.89
C GLN A 232 5.31 -9.63 -3.18
N GLU A 233 5.21 -10.91 -2.84
CA GLU A 233 4.00 -11.71 -2.97
C GLU A 233 3.76 -12.47 -1.67
N TYR A 234 2.55 -12.31 -1.13
CA TYR A 234 2.07 -12.98 0.06
C TYR A 234 0.87 -13.85 -0.28
N GLU A 235 0.79 -15.02 0.33
CA GLU A 235 -0.38 -15.87 0.32
C GLU A 235 -1.02 -15.83 1.71
N CYS A 236 -2.29 -15.46 1.77
CA CYS A 236 -3.04 -15.36 3.00
C CYS A 236 -4.15 -16.42 3.02
N GLN A 237 -4.12 -17.30 4.02
CA GLN A 237 -5.15 -18.29 4.28
C GLN A 237 -6.10 -17.75 5.34
N MET A 238 -7.40 -17.74 5.04
CA MET A 238 -8.41 -17.22 5.96
C MET A 238 -9.66 -18.08 5.98
N GLN A 239 -10.35 -18.09 7.13
CA GLN A 239 -11.65 -18.73 7.26
C GLN A 239 -12.76 -17.75 6.86
N THR A 240 -13.63 -18.18 5.95
CA THR A 240 -14.84 -17.43 5.56
C THR A 240 -16.08 -18.21 5.95
N LEU A 241 -17.27 -17.58 5.87
CA LEU A 241 -18.54 -18.30 6.01
C LEU A 241 -18.71 -19.45 5.00
N THR A 242 -18.04 -19.36 3.84
CA THR A 242 -18.10 -20.39 2.78
C THR A 242 -17.01 -21.45 2.88
N GLY A 243 -16.20 -21.42 3.95
CA GLY A 243 -15.06 -22.31 4.15
C GLY A 243 -13.71 -21.59 4.06
N PRO A 244 -12.60 -22.35 4.14
CA PRO A 244 -11.25 -21.81 4.02
C PRO A 244 -11.00 -21.26 2.61
N ARG A 245 -10.33 -20.12 2.53
CA ARG A 245 -9.93 -19.46 1.28
C ARG A 245 -8.51 -18.97 1.34
N THR A 246 -7.90 -18.96 0.15
CA THR A 246 -6.57 -18.41 -0.08
C THR A 246 -6.68 -17.15 -0.92
N ILE A 247 -6.04 -16.08 -0.47
CA ILE A 247 -5.97 -14.78 -1.17
C ILE A 247 -4.51 -14.42 -1.35
N ASN A 248 -4.14 -14.06 -2.57
CA ASN A 248 -2.79 -13.63 -2.89
C ASN A 248 -2.74 -12.10 -2.93
N PHE A 249 -1.80 -11.53 -2.18
CA PHE A 249 -1.49 -10.12 -2.18
C PHE A 249 -0.14 -9.90 -2.82
N GLU A 250 -0.09 -9.02 -3.80
CA GLU A 250 1.14 -8.74 -4.52
C GLU A 250 1.39 -7.24 -4.59
N PHE A 251 2.64 -6.85 -4.40
CA PHE A 251 3.11 -5.49 -4.61
C PHE A 251 4.18 -5.45 -5.68
N MET A 252 4.14 -4.45 -6.55
CA MET A 252 5.24 -4.07 -7.43
C MET A 252 5.51 -2.58 -7.37
N GLY A 253 6.78 -2.23 -7.19
CA GLY A 253 7.20 -0.84 -7.12
C GLY A 253 7.11 -0.12 -8.45
N TYR A 254 6.52 1.07 -8.45
CA TYR A 254 6.86 2.12 -9.42
C TYR A 254 6.77 3.49 -8.78
N TYR A 255 7.66 4.40 -9.18
CA TYR A 255 7.72 5.74 -8.57
C TYR A 255 7.52 6.87 -9.57
N PHE A 256 7.34 6.58 -10.86
CA PHE A 256 6.91 7.53 -11.89
C PHE A 256 5.93 6.85 -12.84
N PHE A 257 5.00 7.57 -13.46
CA PHE A 257 4.10 7.05 -14.50
C PHE A 257 4.84 6.43 -15.69
N LYS A 258 6.06 6.90 -15.96
CA LYS A 258 7.03 6.31 -16.89
C LYS A 258 8.31 5.98 -16.13
N ASP A 259 8.30 4.86 -15.42
CA ASP A 259 9.43 4.43 -14.60
C ASP A 259 10.46 3.69 -15.47
N PRO A 260 11.66 4.27 -15.72
CA PRO A 260 12.66 3.67 -16.60
C PRO A 260 13.50 2.59 -15.91
N SER A 261 13.23 2.26 -14.63
CA SER A 261 14.05 1.33 -13.84
C SER A 261 14.11 -0.09 -14.41
N LEU A 262 13.16 -0.47 -15.27
CA LEU A 262 13.12 -1.76 -15.93
C LEU A 262 12.71 -1.61 -17.40
N GLN A 263 13.55 -2.07 -18.31
CA GLN A 263 13.34 -1.97 -19.75
C GLN A 263 13.82 -3.22 -20.48
N VAL A 264 13.30 -3.46 -21.68
CA VAL A 264 13.90 -4.35 -22.68
C VAL A 264 13.90 -3.61 -24.01
N LEU A 265 15.10 -3.25 -24.47
CA LEU A 265 15.27 -2.51 -25.71
C LEU A 265 14.90 -3.39 -26.93
N PRO A 266 14.44 -2.81 -28.06
CA PRO A 266 14.06 -3.57 -29.25
C PRO A 266 15.15 -4.53 -29.77
N LYS A 267 16.42 -4.11 -29.71
CA LYS A 267 17.57 -4.94 -30.10
C LYS A 267 17.71 -6.20 -29.23
N ASP A 268 17.49 -6.06 -27.92
CA ASP A 268 17.64 -7.14 -26.94
C ASP A 268 16.41 -8.06 -26.98
N ALA A 269 15.22 -7.49 -27.16
CA ALA A 269 14.00 -8.22 -27.47
C ALA A 269 14.17 -9.16 -28.67
N LEU A 270 14.71 -8.66 -29.79
CA LEU A 270 14.99 -9.46 -30.98
C LEU A 270 16.04 -10.54 -30.70
N LYS A 271 17.14 -10.17 -30.03
CA LYS A 271 18.25 -11.09 -29.72
C LYS A 271 17.82 -12.26 -28.83
N TYR A 272 16.98 -12.01 -27.83
CA TYR A 272 16.59 -13.01 -26.83
C TYR A 272 15.17 -13.58 -27.05
N GLY A 273 14.47 -13.18 -28.11
CA GLY A 273 13.13 -13.68 -28.43
C GLY A 273 12.08 -13.27 -27.39
N VAL A 274 12.21 -12.10 -26.78
CA VAL A 274 11.28 -11.60 -25.76
C VAL A 274 10.59 -10.31 -26.21
N ARG A 275 9.53 -9.90 -25.50
CA ARG A 275 8.82 -8.66 -25.81
C ARG A 275 9.59 -7.43 -25.30
N SER A 276 9.73 -6.41 -26.15
CA SER A 276 10.29 -5.11 -25.77
C SER A 276 9.30 -4.26 -24.98
N PHE A 277 9.83 -3.43 -24.09
CA PHE A 277 9.10 -2.44 -23.32
C PHE A 277 10.08 -1.39 -22.75
N LYS A 278 9.59 -0.19 -22.48
CA LYS A 278 10.39 0.98 -22.10
C LYS A 278 10.24 1.40 -20.65
N THR A 279 9.25 0.86 -19.93
CA THR A 279 8.97 1.25 -18.55
C THR A 279 8.55 0.06 -17.69
N ALA A 280 8.70 0.20 -16.37
CA ALA A 280 8.21 -0.80 -15.42
C ALA A 280 6.69 -1.00 -15.53
N GLN A 281 5.92 0.06 -15.84
CA GLN A 281 4.48 -0.08 -16.06
C GLN A 281 4.16 -0.90 -17.32
N GLU A 282 4.91 -0.70 -18.40
CA GLU A 282 4.74 -1.52 -19.60
C GLU A 282 5.09 -2.98 -19.32
N PHE A 283 6.14 -3.26 -18.54
CA PHE A 283 6.43 -4.60 -18.04
C PHE A 283 5.23 -5.18 -17.27
N MET A 284 4.73 -4.48 -16.25
CA MET A 284 3.61 -4.93 -15.43
C MET A 284 2.37 -5.26 -16.30
N PHE A 285 1.92 -4.31 -17.11
CA PHE A 285 0.62 -4.40 -17.79
C PHE A 285 0.66 -5.04 -19.17
N GLN A 286 1.82 -5.18 -19.82
CA GLN A 286 1.91 -5.77 -21.16
C GLN A 286 2.66 -7.10 -21.22
N VAL A 287 3.45 -7.40 -20.19
CA VAL A 287 4.28 -8.62 -20.12
C VAL A 287 3.82 -9.47 -18.95
N TYR A 288 3.96 -8.95 -17.74
CA TYR A 288 3.77 -9.71 -16.50
C TYR A 288 2.34 -10.15 -16.22
N LEU A 289 1.42 -9.21 -16.03
CA LEU A 289 0.02 -9.53 -15.69
C LEU A 289 -0.68 -10.37 -16.77
N PRO A 290 -0.47 -10.15 -18.07
CA PRO A 290 -0.99 -11.06 -19.10
C PRO A 290 -0.50 -12.51 -18.97
N GLN A 291 0.75 -12.74 -18.53
CA GLN A 291 1.33 -14.08 -18.40
C GLN A 291 0.95 -14.75 -17.08
N LYS A 292 1.03 -14.03 -15.95
CA LYS A 292 0.62 -14.55 -14.63
C LYS A 292 -0.91 -14.63 -14.47
N GLY A 293 -1.66 -13.98 -15.35
CA GLY A 293 -3.08 -13.71 -15.18
C GLY A 293 -3.31 -12.44 -14.38
N TYR A 294 -4.33 -11.68 -14.77
CA TYR A 294 -4.68 -10.44 -14.09
C TYR A 294 -5.31 -10.70 -12.72
N PRO A 295 -5.03 -9.84 -11.74
CA PRO A 295 -5.69 -9.86 -10.43
C PRO A 295 -7.16 -9.43 -10.55
N ASP A 296 -7.94 -9.76 -9.53
CA ASP A 296 -9.33 -9.33 -9.42
C ASP A 296 -9.41 -7.82 -9.09
N VAL A 297 -8.45 -7.35 -8.30
CA VAL A 297 -8.36 -5.95 -7.85
C VAL A 297 -6.94 -5.42 -8.00
N ILE A 298 -6.83 -4.20 -8.53
CA ILE A 298 -5.59 -3.43 -8.65
C ILE A 298 -5.75 -2.11 -7.88
N PHE A 299 -4.85 -1.86 -6.93
CA PHE A 299 -4.74 -0.57 -6.26
C PHE A 299 -3.58 0.24 -6.84
N MET A 300 -3.87 1.46 -7.28
CA MET A 300 -2.92 2.38 -7.92
C MET A 300 -2.84 3.71 -7.13
N PRO A 301 -2.10 3.74 -6.00
CA PRO A 301 -1.61 4.99 -5.44
C PRO A 301 -0.88 5.83 -6.50
N ILE A 302 -1.30 7.07 -6.67
CA ILE A 302 -0.65 7.99 -7.60
C ILE A 302 0.66 8.48 -6.95
N PRO A 303 1.83 8.40 -7.62
CA PRO A 303 3.10 8.73 -6.99
C PRO A 303 3.45 10.23 -7.11
N PHE A 304 2.54 11.15 -6.74
CA PHE A 304 2.83 12.60 -6.86
C PHE A 304 3.97 13.09 -5.96
N ASN A 305 4.36 12.34 -4.92
CA ASN A 305 5.58 12.60 -4.17
C ASN A 305 6.84 12.57 -5.06
N HIS A 306 6.81 11.80 -6.14
CA HIS A 306 7.89 11.72 -7.11
C HIS A 306 7.59 12.52 -8.38
N GLU A 307 6.39 12.40 -8.94
CA GLU A 307 6.01 13.10 -10.18
C GLU A 307 6.09 14.62 -10.08
N LYS A 308 5.97 15.21 -8.88
CA LYS A 308 6.08 16.67 -8.69
C LYS A 308 7.40 17.29 -9.19
N TRP A 309 8.43 16.46 -9.39
CA TRP A 309 9.73 16.90 -9.93
C TRP A 309 9.73 17.07 -11.45
N ASN A 310 8.72 16.54 -12.15
CA ASN A 310 8.55 16.69 -13.59
C ASN A 310 7.78 17.97 -13.92
N LYS A 311 7.83 18.39 -15.20
CA LYS A 311 7.05 19.55 -15.64
C LYS A 311 5.56 19.20 -15.61
N LYS A 312 4.75 20.10 -15.03
CA LYS A 312 3.30 19.89 -14.86
C LYS A 312 2.56 19.34 -16.10
N PRO A 313 2.77 19.86 -17.34
CA PRO A 313 2.11 19.30 -18.53
C PRO A 313 2.49 17.84 -18.80
N GLU A 314 3.76 17.48 -18.58
CA GLU A 314 4.29 16.13 -18.82
C GLU A 314 3.68 15.11 -17.86
N ILE A 315 3.48 15.48 -16.59
CA ILE A 315 2.83 14.65 -15.57
C ILE A 315 1.47 14.13 -16.07
N PHE A 316 0.64 15.01 -16.63
CA PHE A 316 -0.71 14.64 -17.07
C PHE A 316 -0.75 13.92 -18.41
N VAL A 317 0.21 14.18 -19.31
CA VAL A 317 0.40 13.37 -20.51
C VAL A 317 0.75 11.95 -20.11
N ASN A 318 1.72 11.77 -19.21
CA ASN A 318 2.17 10.45 -18.75
C ASN A 318 1.06 9.70 -17.98
N LEU A 319 0.30 10.39 -17.10
CA LEU A 319 -0.85 9.78 -16.41
C LEU A 319 -1.93 9.33 -17.40
N ARG A 320 -2.23 10.15 -18.42
CA ARG A 320 -3.22 9.80 -19.44
C ARG A 320 -2.79 8.58 -20.25
N GLU A 321 -1.52 8.54 -20.67
CA GLU A 321 -0.95 7.39 -21.38
C GLU A 321 -0.99 6.11 -20.55
N LEU A 322 -0.60 6.19 -19.27
CA LEU A 322 -0.69 5.06 -18.33
C LEU A 322 -2.13 4.58 -18.18
N SER A 323 -3.08 5.49 -17.93
CA SER A 323 -4.51 5.17 -17.82
C SER A 323 -5.05 4.52 -19.09
N GLN A 324 -4.68 5.03 -20.28
CA GLN A 324 -5.07 4.44 -21.55
C GLN A 324 -4.47 3.04 -21.77
N MET A 325 -3.19 2.84 -21.44
CA MET A 325 -2.54 1.54 -21.51
C MET A 325 -3.26 0.53 -20.63
N ILE A 326 -3.50 0.88 -19.37
CA ILE A 326 -4.21 0.04 -18.40
C ILE A 326 -5.61 -0.31 -18.94
N ARG A 327 -6.37 0.68 -19.41
CA ARG A 327 -7.72 0.46 -19.96
C ARG A 327 -7.73 -0.48 -21.16
N ARG A 328 -6.72 -0.41 -22.04
CA ARG A 328 -6.61 -1.26 -23.24
C ARG A 328 -6.17 -2.69 -22.92
N LYS A 329 -5.44 -2.90 -21.82
CA LYS A 329 -4.82 -4.18 -21.49
C LYS A 329 -5.54 -4.95 -20.39
N LYS A 330 -6.20 -4.26 -19.46
CA LYS A 330 -6.92 -4.90 -18.37
C LYS A 330 -8.12 -5.70 -18.90
N PRO A 331 -8.39 -6.89 -18.34
CA PRO A 331 -9.65 -7.57 -18.57
C PRO A 331 -10.84 -6.74 -18.03
N PRO A 332 -12.05 -6.95 -18.58
CA PRO A 332 -13.26 -6.27 -18.12
C PRO A 332 -13.48 -6.47 -16.62
N GLN A 333 -13.32 -7.70 -16.10
CA GLN A 333 -13.58 -8.08 -14.71
C GLN A 333 -12.61 -7.49 -13.68
N THR A 334 -11.39 -7.11 -14.08
CA THR A 334 -10.40 -6.54 -13.15
C THR A 334 -10.83 -5.14 -12.74
N ARG A 335 -10.97 -4.94 -11.42
CA ARG A 335 -11.28 -3.65 -10.79
C ARG A 335 -9.99 -2.88 -10.52
N ILE A 336 -9.99 -1.58 -10.77
CA ILE A 336 -8.83 -0.70 -10.56
C ILE A 336 -9.25 0.49 -9.71
N PHE A 337 -8.49 0.79 -8.66
CA PHE A 337 -8.73 1.92 -7.78
C PHE A 337 -7.56 2.90 -7.83
N TRP A 338 -7.80 4.10 -8.36
CA TRP A 338 -6.86 5.20 -8.29
C TRP A 338 -6.96 5.89 -6.94
N ILE A 339 -5.84 5.97 -6.23
CA ILE A 339 -5.75 6.58 -4.91
C ILE A 339 -4.93 7.86 -5.05
N PRO A 340 -5.56 9.05 -4.96
CA PRO A 340 -4.84 10.33 -4.93
C PRO A 340 -3.75 10.34 -3.85
N THR A 341 -2.73 11.19 -4.02
CA THR A 341 -1.56 11.21 -3.15
C THR A 341 -1.81 12.01 -1.88
N ALA A 342 -1.24 11.58 -0.74
CA ALA A 342 -1.26 12.36 0.50
C ALA A 342 -0.37 13.62 0.38
N GLY A 343 -0.72 14.65 1.14
CA GLY A 343 0.10 15.86 1.24
C GLY A 343 1.39 15.61 2.01
N GLU A 344 2.48 16.26 1.59
CA GLU A 344 3.76 16.28 2.32
C GLU A 344 3.74 17.31 3.44
N VAL A 345 4.43 17.04 4.55
CA VAL A 345 4.41 17.88 5.75
C VAL A 345 5.76 18.55 5.96
N GLU A 346 5.87 19.81 5.56
CA GLU A 346 7.14 20.54 5.56
C GLU A 346 7.75 20.68 6.96
N SER A 347 6.91 20.85 7.99
CA SER A 347 7.33 20.97 9.38
C SER A 347 8.00 19.70 9.93
N LYS A 348 7.74 18.54 9.32
CA LYS A 348 8.28 17.23 9.73
C LYS A 348 9.56 16.84 8.99
N ARG A 349 9.99 17.62 8.00
CA ARG A 349 11.24 17.33 7.29
C ARG A 349 12.46 17.55 8.18
N SER A 350 13.30 16.52 8.25
CA SER A 350 14.62 16.61 8.89
C SER A 350 15.45 17.77 8.31
N ALA A 351 16.24 18.42 9.16
CA ALA A 351 17.20 19.44 8.73
C ALA A 351 18.25 18.87 7.75
N LEU A 352 18.52 17.58 7.81
CA LEU A 352 19.45 16.89 6.90
C LEU A 352 18.89 16.73 5.48
N ALA A 353 17.58 16.94 5.28
CA ALA A 353 16.94 16.89 3.97
C ALA A 353 16.98 18.26 3.26
N ILE A 354 18.15 18.93 3.27
CA ILE A 354 18.32 20.32 2.79
C ILE A 354 17.77 20.51 1.36
N GLY A 355 17.99 19.54 0.46
CA GLY A 355 17.52 19.61 -0.92
C GLY A 355 15.99 19.52 -1.11
N TYR A 356 15.27 19.10 -0.07
CA TYR A 356 13.82 18.93 -0.07
C TYR A 356 13.10 19.97 0.77
N LYS A 357 13.78 20.50 1.80
CA LYS A 357 13.20 21.44 2.75
C LYS A 357 12.93 22.81 2.11
N ASN A 358 11.73 23.32 2.28
CA ASN A 358 11.20 24.55 1.69
C ASN A 358 11.31 24.61 0.15
N LYS A 359 11.47 23.45 -0.51
CA LYS A 359 11.52 23.39 -1.97
C LYS A 359 10.13 23.72 -2.53
N THR A 360 10.10 24.60 -3.53
CA THR A 360 8.87 24.97 -4.22
C THR A 360 8.79 24.32 -5.60
N PHE A 361 7.55 24.10 -6.05
CA PHE A 361 7.14 23.51 -7.31
C PHE A 361 6.03 24.39 -7.87
N ASP A 362 6.26 25.03 -9.02
CA ASP A 362 5.41 26.11 -9.56
C ASP A 362 5.06 27.18 -8.49
N GLY A 363 6.05 27.57 -7.67
CA GLY A 363 5.89 28.57 -6.60
C GLY A 363 5.17 28.09 -5.34
N LEU A 364 4.75 26.83 -5.27
CA LEU A 364 4.05 26.23 -4.13
C LEU A 364 4.95 25.24 -3.37
N LEU A 365 4.79 25.13 -2.05
CA LEU A 365 5.38 24.01 -1.30
C LEU A 365 4.78 22.68 -1.75
N ALA A 366 5.43 21.57 -1.37
CA ALA A 366 5.04 20.23 -1.81
C ALA A 366 3.57 19.87 -1.52
N ALA A 367 3.04 20.14 -0.32
CA ALA A 367 1.64 19.86 0.03
C ALA A 367 0.62 20.58 -0.88
N PRO A 368 0.62 21.92 -1.00
CA PRO A 368 -0.30 22.62 -1.91
C PRO A 368 -0.12 22.24 -3.37
N TYR A 369 1.11 21.93 -3.78
CA TYR A 369 1.37 21.46 -5.14
C TYR A 369 0.77 20.08 -5.39
N ILE A 370 0.98 19.10 -4.49
CA ILE A 370 0.38 17.76 -4.58
C ILE A 370 -1.15 17.85 -4.59
N TYR A 371 -1.75 18.70 -3.75
CA TYR A 371 -3.19 18.94 -3.77
C TYR A 371 -3.65 19.44 -5.16
N THR A 372 -2.91 20.36 -5.76
CA THR A 372 -3.17 20.83 -7.13
C THR A 372 -3.03 19.71 -8.17
N LEU A 373 -2.02 18.85 -8.04
CA LEU A 373 -1.83 17.69 -8.92
C LEU A 373 -2.98 16.69 -8.79
N ASN A 374 -3.46 16.39 -7.57
CA ASN A 374 -4.62 15.54 -7.33
C ASN A 374 -5.87 16.09 -8.02
N LYS A 375 -6.12 17.40 -7.92
CA LYS A 375 -7.24 18.04 -8.63
C LYS A 375 -7.17 17.83 -10.14
N LEU A 376 -6.01 18.12 -10.72
CA LEU A 376 -5.80 18.02 -12.15
C LEU A 376 -5.79 16.58 -12.66
N ALA A 377 -5.38 15.61 -11.82
CA ALA A 377 -5.41 14.19 -12.13
C ALA A 377 -6.82 13.69 -12.48
N PHE A 378 -7.87 14.28 -11.89
CA PHE A 378 -9.24 13.92 -12.20
C PHE A 378 -9.52 14.06 -13.70
N SER A 379 -9.10 15.15 -14.34
CA SER A 379 -9.32 15.36 -15.79
C SER A 379 -8.69 14.27 -16.66
N ALA A 380 -7.55 13.70 -16.25
CA ALA A 380 -6.89 12.62 -16.98
C ALA A 380 -7.61 11.26 -16.80
N LEU A 381 -8.39 11.12 -15.72
CA LEU A 381 -9.07 9.88 -15.33
C LEU A 381 -10.59 9.94 -15.53
N GLU A 382 -11.17 11.12 -15.77
CA GLU A 382 -12.61 11.40 -15.74
C GLU A 382 -13.41 10.42 -16.59
N SER A 383 -12.97 10.18 -17.83
CA SER A 383 -13.65 9.28 -18.77
C SER A 383 -13.83 7.85 -18.22
N SER A 384 -12.89 7.39 -17.38
CA SER A 384 -12.94 6.08 -16.75
C SER A 384 -13.68 6.10 -15.41
N LEU A 385 -13.58 7.20 -14.65
CA LEU A 385 -14.19 7.35 -13.32
C LEU A 385 -15.71 7.57 -13.38
N THR A 386 -16.18 8.25 -14.42
CA THR A 386 -17.59 8.61 -14.60
C THR A 386 -18.39 7.58 -15.40
N ASN A 387 -17.74 6.73 -16.19
CA ASN A 387 -18.38 5.72 -17.02
C ASN A 387 -18.99 4.59 -16.16
N PRO A 388 -20.32 4.32 -16.20
CA PRO A 388 -20.96 3.28 -15.38
C PRO A 388 -20.46 1.86 -15.67
N TYR A 389 -19.99 1.61 -16.89
CA TYR A 389 -19.53 0.30 -17.34
C TYR A 389 -18.04 0.07 -17.12
N SER A 390 -17.33 1.07 -16.61
CA SER A 390 -15.91 0.98 -16.31
C SER A 390 -15.71 0.30 -14.95
N ASN A 391 -14.81 -0.68 -14.88
CA ASN A 391 -14.30 -1.22 -13.61
C ASN A 391 -13.06 -0.43 -13.13
N VAL A 392 -13.07 0.89 -13.35
CA VAL A 392 -12.09 1.84 -12.84
C VAL A 392 -12.78 2.81 -11.90
N TYR A 393 -12.24 2.91 -10.69
CA TYR A 393 -12.77 3.68 -9.60
C TYR A 393 -11.70 4.65 -9.10
N GLY A 394 -12.16 5.68 -8.40
CA GLY A 394 -11.32 6.69 -7.77
C GLY A 394 -11.63 6.71 -6.28
N PHE A 395 -10.66 7.15 -5.50
CA PHE A 395 -10.80 7.33 -4.07
C PHE A 395 -10.91 8.81 -3.69
N ILE A 396 -10.94 9.12 -2.40
CA ILE A 396 -10.96 10.50 -1.89
C ILE A 396 -9.62 11.20 -2.17
N ASN A 397 -9.63 12.53 -2.25
CA ASN A 397 -8.40 13.32 -2.24
C ASN A 397 -7.77 13.26 -0.84
N VAL A 398 -6.94 12.25 -0.59
CA VAL A 398 -6.33 12.01 0.73
C VAL A 398 -5.34 13.11 1.15
N ALA A 399 -4.99 14.07 0.29
CA ALA A 399 -4.22 15.25 0.70
C ALA A 399 -4.97 16.05 1.78
N ASN A 400 -6.30 16.18 1.67
CA ASN A 400 -7.10 16.91 2.67
C ASN A 400 -7.14 16.16 4.00
N MET A 401 -7.31 14.84 3.92
CA MET A 401 -7.27 13.95 5.07
C MET A 401 -5.93 14.03 5.79
N SER A 402 -4.82 14.05 5.04
CA SER A 402 -3.49 13.99 5.60
C SER A 402 -3.03 15.32 6.21
N MET A 403 -3.40 16.46 5.62
CA MET A 403 -3.07 17.80 6.16
C MET A 403 -3.76 18.12 7.49
N GLN A 404 -4.84 17.43 7.84
CA GLN A 404 -5.48 17.56 9.16
C GLN A 404 -4.83 16.68 10.25
N LYS A 405 -3.87 15.83 9.87
CA LYS A 405 -3.16 14.88 10.74
C LYS A 405 -1.64 14.96 10.54
N GLU A 406 -1.11 16.17 10.53
CA GLU A 406 0.34 16.41 10.39
C GLU A 406 1.15 15.67 11.46
N GLU A 407 0.60 15.47 12.66
CA GLU A 407 1.24 14.77 13.77
C GLU A 407 1.51 13.29 13.49
N TRP A 408 0.74 12.66 12.60
CA TRP A 408 0.94 11.28 12.15
C TRP A 408 2.01 11.15 11.06
N ASN A 409 2.48 12.27 10.51
CA ASN A 409 3.55 12.27 9.52
C ASN A 409 4.92 12.14 10.22
N LEU A 410 5.75 11.21 9.73
CA LEU A 410 6.99 10.78 10.36
C LEU A 410 8.21 11.59 9.91
N ASP A 411 8.32 11.87 8.61
CA ASP A 411 9.56 12.40 8.00
C ASP A 411 9.33 13.51 6.95
N GLY A 412 8.10 14.01 6.87
CA GLY A 412 7.61 14.95 5.88
C GLY A 412 7.00 14.31 4.64
N ILE A 413 7.09 12.98 4.47
CA ILE A 413 6.57 12.24 3.31
C ILE A 413 5.68 11.08 3.76
N HIS A 414 6.19 10.21 4.63
CA HIS A 414 5.50 9.01 5.08
C HIS A 414 4.69 9.27 6.35
N TYR A 415 3.55 8.59 6.46
CA TYR A 415 2.71 8.62 7.65
C TYR A 415 2.96 7.40 8.54
N ASN A 416 2.42 7.39 9.76
CA ASN A 416 2.48 6.24 10.63
C ASN A 416 1.47 5.15 10.20
N TYR A 417 1.55 3.99 10.83
CA TYR A 417 0.67 2.85 10.52
C TYR A 417 -0.82 3.15 10.73
N GLN A 418 -1.18 4.04 11.66
CA GLN A 418 -2.57 4.39 11.94
C GLN A 418 -3.20 5.09 10.73
N TRP A 419 -2.47 6.04 10.13
CA TRP A 419 -2.91 6.73 8.93
C TRP A 419 -3.20 5.75 7.78
N TYR A 420 -2.24 4.87 7.47
CA TYR A 420 -2.38 3.92 6.36
C TYR A 420 -3.49 2.90 6.63
N ALA A 421 -3.65 2.44 7.88
CA ALA A 421 -4.76 1.58 8.28
C ALA A 421 -6.13 2.25 8.08
N HIS A 422 -6.26 3.55 8.36
CA HIS A 422 -7.50 4.29 8.09
C HIS A 422 -7.81 4.35 6.60
N VAL A 423 -6.83 4.68 5.76
CA VAL A 423 -7.02 4.75 4.30
C VAL A 423 -7.45 3.39 3.75
N VAL A 424 -6.75 2.32 4.13
CA VAL A 424 -7.07 0.95 3.69
C VAL A 424 -8.46 0.52 4.16
N LYS A 425 -8.84 0.80 5.42
CA LYS A 425 -10.18 0.45 5.92
C LYS A 425 -11.30 1.19 5.18
N GLN A 426 -11.12 2.48 4.87
CA GLN A 426 -12.10 3.23 4.08
C GLN A 426 -12.20 2.73 2.64
N LEU A 427 -11.06 2.39 2.05
CA LEU A 427 -11.00 1.80 0.71
C LEU A 427 -11.76 0.47 0.65
N TRP A 428 -11.56 -0.42 1.62
CA TRP A 428 -12.32 -1.66 1.71
C TRP A 428 -13.78 -1.46 2.09
N SER A 429 -14.09 -0.53 3.00
CA SER A 429 -15.48 -0.16 3.30
C SER A 429 -16.23 0.27 2.04
N MET A 430 -15.60 1.10 1.19
CA MET A 430 -16.17 1.50 -0.10
C MET A 430 -16.41 0.32 -1.05
N MET A 431 -15.50 -0.65 -1.07
CA MET A 431 -15.59 -1.83 -1.94
C MET A 431 -16.61 -2.86 -1.47
N CYS A 432 -16.68 -3.05 -0.15
CA CYS A 432 -17.54 -4.02 0.51
C CYS A 432 -18.94 -3.48 0.79
N SER A 433 -19.14 -2.17 0.64
CA SER A 433 -20.44 -1.53 0.76
C SER A 433 -21.37 -2.09 -0.30
N ARG A 434 -22.47 -2.68 0.15
CA ARG A 434 -23.53 -3.14 -0.75
C ARG A 434 -24.40 -1.94 -1.09
N ASP A 435 -24.44 -1.60 -2.37
CA ASP A 435 -25.47 -0.69 -2.86
C ASP A 435 -26.83 -1.39 -2.69
N ASN A 436 -27.55 -1.10 -1.60
CA ASN A 436 -28.97 -1.48 -1.46
C ASN A 436 -29.89 -0.69 -2.41
N PHE A 437 -29.34 -0.12 -3.49
CA PHE A 437 -30.08 0.58 -4.53
C PHE A 437 -30.60 -0.41 -5.58
N PHE A 438 -31.42 -1.36 -5.14
CA PHE A 438 -32.49 -1.87 -5.96
C PHE A 438 -33.78 -1.22 -5.44
N LEU A 439 -34.17 -0.11 -6.08
CA LEU A 439 -35.55 0.37 -6.09
C LEU A 439 -36.23 -0.20 -7.33
#